data_AF-A0A1K1SJL0-F1
#
_entry.id   AF-A0A1K1SJL0-F1
#
_cell.length_a   1.000
_cell.length_b   1.000
_cell.length_c   1.000
_cell.angle_alpha   90.00
_cell.angle_beta   90.00
_cell.angle_gamma   90.00
#
_symmetry.space_group_name_H-M   'P 1'
#
loop_
_entity.id
_entity.type
_entity.pdbx_description
1 polymer ?
#
loop_
_entity_poly.entity_id
_entity_poly.type
_entity_poly.pdbx_seq_one_letter_code
_entity_poly.pdbx_strand_id
1 'polypeptide(L)'
;MTEYPGLGCNPVPGRPDAVAEAARRCTAAAARLEETPAPGAIPEWAGPSAQALADRARRAAAGLADVPGALRAAAAVLDDWAGTLAAHHRRAGELDSRAAAARRAVRDAEDDLERAETEAQFSPGTHQQLTAARARLARQRDNLDRVVAEARELERAHATEAARVSDRLRALGEGAPLPSSPVCPGLATHLETFSAAARELGVTVARTPVAPVTPPPGAVGAFAAALGGR
;
A
#
# COMPACT_ATOMS: atom_id res chain seq x y z
N MET A 1 17.25 -0.67 3.74
CA MET A 1 17.94 0.32 4.58
C MET A 1 16.92 0.87 5.57
N THR A 2 17.23 0.88 6.86
CA THR A 2 16.34 1.35 7.94
C THR A 2 16.10 2.85 7.82
N GLU A 3 14.86 3.27 7.56
CA GLU A 3 14.47 4.69 7.54
C GLU A 3 14.49 5.35 8.94
N TYR A 4 14.63 4.55 10.01
CA TYR A 4 14.57 5.01 11.41
C TYR A 4 15.69 4.35 12.26
N PRO A 5 16.92 4.91 12.24
CA PRO A 5 18.08 4.31 12.91
C PRO A 5 18.03 4.38 14.43
N GLY A 6 17.38 5.39 15.02
CA GLY A 6 17.18 5.51 16.46
C GLY A 6 16.25 4.44 17.03
N LEU A 7 15.21 4.08 16.30
CA LEU A 7 14.31 2.97 16.65
C LEU A 7 14.92 1.59 16.35
N GLY A 8 15.67 1.48 15.24
CA GLY A 8 16.21 0.20 14.77
C GLY A 8 15.18 -0.68 14.05
N CYS A 9 13.96 -0.19 13.86
CA CYS A 9 12.90 -0.83 13.08
C CYS A 9 12.12 0.23 12.28
N ASN A 10 11.38 -0.20 11.25
CA ASN A 10 10.45 0.67 10.53
C ASN A 10 9.01 0.38 11.03
N PRO A 11 8.43 1.22 11.91
CA PRO A 11 7.08 1.00 12.44
C PRO A 11 5.98 1.35 11.42
N VAL A 12 6.31 2.05 10.32
CA VAL A 12 5.33 2.59 9.37
C VAL A 12 5.80 2.29 7.94
N PRO A 13 5.70 1.02 7.49
CA PRO A 13 6.05 0.68 6.13
C PRO A 13 5.07 1.32 5.12
N GLY A 14 5.60 1.77 3.99
CA GLY A 14 4.82 2.34 2.90
C GLY A 14 5.36 3.68 2.44
N ARG A 15 4.75 4.25 1.40
CA ARG A 15 5.09 5.57 0.87
C ARG A 15 3.82 6.37 0.64
N PRO A 16 3.55 7.45 1.41
CA PRO A 16 2.31 8.23 1.28
C PRO A 16 2.15 8.82 -0.12
N ASP A 17 3.24 9.28 -0.75
CA ASP A 17 3.21 9.82 -2.11
C ASP A 17 2.78 8.78 -3.15
N ALA A 18 3.16 7.52 -2.97
CA ALA A 18 2.78 6.45 -3.88
C ALA A 18 1.29 6.11 -3.75
N VAL A 19 0.75 6.14 -2.53
CA VAL A 19 -0.69 5.95 -2.27
C VAL A 19 -1.49 7.12 -2.85
N ALA A 20 -1.05 8.37 -2.62
CA ALA A 20 -1.69 9.56 -3.18
C ALA A 20 -1.65 9.55 -4.72
N GLU A 21 -0.56 9.07 -5.33
CA GLU A 21 -0.47 8.88 -6.77
C GLU A 21 -1.46 7.82 -7.28
N ALA A 22 -1.64 6.72 -6.55
CA ALA A 22 -2.66 5.72 -6.89
C ALA A 22 -4.08 6.33 -6.83
N ALA A 23 -4.39 7.12 -5.81
CA ALA A 23 -5.66 7.84 -5.70
C ALA A 23 -5.90 8.76 -6.92
N ARG A 24 -4.90 9.54 -7.32
CA ARG A 24 -4.97 10.41 -8.51
C ARG A 24 -5.25 9.62 -9.79
N ARG A 25 -4.60 8.45 -9.96
CA ARG A 25 -4.83 7.58 -11.12
C ARG A 25 -6.25 7.03 -11.15
N CYS A 26 -6.81 6.65 -10.01
CA CYS A 26 -8.20 6.22 -9.91
C CYS A 26 -9.16 7.35 -10.32
N THR A 27 -8.96 8.57 -9.82
CA THR A 27 -9.77 9.74 -10.20
C THR A 27 -9.66 10.06 -11.69
N ALA A 28 -8.44 10.03 -12.25
CA ALA A 28 -8.23 10.29 -13.68
C ALA A 28 -8.87 9.21 -14.56
N ALA A 29 -8.82 7.94 -14.15
CA ALA A 29 -9.48 6.85 -14.85
C ALA A 29 -11.02 6.99 -14.82
N ALA A 30 -11.59 7.37 -13.67
CA ALA A 30 -13.03 7.64 -13.55
C ALA A 30 -13.46 8.77 -14.51
N ALA A 31 -12.71 9.88 -14.55
CA ALA A 31 -13.01 10.99 -15.45
C ALA A 31 -12.98 10.58 -16.94
N ARG A 32 -11.94 9.84 -17.35
CA ARG A 32 -11.83 9.34 -18.74
C ARG A 32 -13.00 8.43 -19.15
N LEU A 33 -13.48 7.60 -18.23
CA LEU A 33 -14.62 6.72 -18.51
C LEU A 33 -15.92 7.50 -18.70
N GLU A 34 -16.10 8.62 -17.98
CA GLU A 34 -17.28 9.47 -18.14
C GLU A 34 -17.23 10.37 -19.37
N GLU A 35 -16.04 10.83 -19.75
CA GLU A 35 -15.82 11.57 -20.99
C GLU A 35 -16.01 10.69 -22.23
N THR A 36 -15.89 9.36 -22.08
CA THR A 36 -16.07 8.42 -23.18
C THR A 36 -17.55 8.36 -23.58
N PRO A 37 -17.92 8.80 -24.80
CA PRO A 37 -19.30 8.78 -25.23
C PRO A 37 -19.87 7.36 -25.23
N ALA A 38 -21.13 7.22 -24.83
CA ALA A 38 -21.83 5.95 -24.98
C ALA A 38 -21.82 5.54 -26.47
N PRO A 39 -21.59 4.26 -26.78
CA PRO A 39 -21.58 3.80 -28.16
C PRO A 39 -22.94 4.06 -28.80
N GLY A 40 -22.95 4.96 -29.79
CA GLY A 40 -24.12 5.37 -30.55
C GLY A 40 -24.24 4.64 -31.88
N ALA A 41 -25.41 4.79 -32.52
CA ALA A 41 -25.59 4.34 -33.91
C ALA A 41 -24.69 5.17 -34.83
N ILE A 42 -23.94 4.51 -35.71
CA ILE A 42 -23.17 5.16 -36.77
C ILE A 42 -24.12 5.29 -37.97
N PRO A 43 -24.58 6.49 -38.36
CA PRO A 43 -25.66 6.66 -39.34
C PRO A 43 -25.34 6.04 -40.71
N GLU A 44 -24.06 6.00 -41.06
CA GLU A 44 -23.53 5.48 -42.32
C GLU A 44 -23.46 3.95 -42.36
N TRP A 45 -23.60 3.29 -41.20
CA TRP A 45 -23.51 1.84 -41.08
C TRP A 45 -24.85 1.27 -40.60
N ALA A 46 -25.69 0.87 -41.56
CA ALA A 46 -27.02 0.32 -41.32
C ALA A 46 -27.08 -1.18 -41.61
N GLY A 47 -28.05 -1.86 -40.96
CA GLY A 47 -28.35 -3.27 -41.18
C GLY A 47 -28.17 -4.14 -39.94
N PRO A 48 -28.52 -5.44 -40.04
CA PRO A 48 -28.54 -6.35 -38.89
C PRO A 48 -27.20 -6.46 -38.13
N SER A 49 -26.07 -6.41 -38.86
CA SER A 49 -24.74 -6.47 -38.25
C SER A 49 -24.39 -5.20 -37.47
N ALA A 50 -24.75 -4.03 -37.99
CA ALA A 50 -24.55 -2.75 -37.30
C ALA A 50 -25.42 -2.68 -36.02
N GLN A 51 -26.66 -3.17 -36.10
CA GLN A 51 -27.55 -3.29 -34.94
C GLN A 51 -26.97 -4.23 -33.87
N ALA A 52 -26.47 -5.41 -34.27
CA ALA A 52 -25.86 -6.37 -33.34
C ALA A 52 -24.60 -5.81 -32.65
N LEU A 53 -23.78 -5.03 -33.36
CA LEU A 53 -22.63 -4.34 -32.80
C LEU A 53 -23.06 -3.25 -31.80
N ALA A 54 -24.03 -2.41 -32.15
CA ALA A 54 -24.57 -1.38 -31.26
C ALA A 54 -25.17 -1.99 -29.99
N ASP A 55 -25.90 -3.10 -30.11
CA ASP A 55 -26.46 -3.82 -28.96
C ASP A 55 -25.37 -4.42 -28.07
N ARG A 56 -24.32 -5.00 -28.66
CA ARG A 56 -23.16 -5.50 -27.92
C ARG A 56 -22.44 -4.37 -27.19
N ALA A 57 -22.24 -3.24 -27.85
CA ALA A 57 -21.57 -2.08 -27.30
C ALA A 57 -22.39 -1.45 -26.16
N ARG A 58 -23.72 -1.35 -26.29
CA ARG A 58 -24.61 -0.90 -25.20
C ARG A 58 -24.56 -1.81 -23.99
N ARG A 59 -24.56 -3.14 -24.18
CA ARG A 59 -24.42 -4.09 -23.06
C ARG A 59 -23.06 -3.96 -22.37
N ALA A 60 -21.99 -3.76 -23.13
CA ALA A 60 -20.66 -3.53 -22.57
C ALA A 60 -20.61 -2.21 -21.78
N ALA A 61 -21.20 -1.12 -22.31
CA ALA A 61 -21.28 0.16 -21.62
C ALA A 61 -22.11 0.09 -20.34
N ALA A 62 -23.24 -0.63 -20.37
CA ALA A 62 -24.08 -0.85 -19.18
C ALA A 62 -23.30 -1.59 -18.07
N GLY A 63 -22.45 -2.56 -18.42
CA GLY A 63 -21.58 -3.25 -17.47
C GLY A 63 -20.46 -2.37 -16.88
N LEU A 64 -20.19 -1.21 -17.45
CA LEU A 64 -19.17 -0.26 -16.98
C LEU A 64 -19.78 0.95 -16.26
N ALA A 65 -21.11 1.08 -16.21
CA ALA A 65 -21.78 2.27 -15.70
C ALA A 65 -21.41 2.61 -14.24
N ASP A 66 -21.19 1.59 -13.40
CA ASP A 66 -20.86 1.75 -11.98
C ASP A 66 -19.35 1.92 -11.72
N VAL A 67 -18.51 1.63 -12.72
CA VAL A 67 -17.03 1.63 -12.58
C VAL A 67 -16.48 3.01 -12.22
N PRO A 68 -16.90 4.14 -12.83
CA PRO A 68 -16.44 5.46 -12.43
C PRO A 68 -16.75 5.78 -10.95
N GLY A 69 -17.92 5.34 -10.46
CA GLY A 69 -18.30 5.49 -9.05
C GLY A 69 -17.39 4.70 -8.13
N ALA A 70 -17.13 3.43 -8.45
CA ALA A 70 -16.22 2.57 -7.68
C ALA A 70 -14.78 3.10 -7.68
N LEU A 71 -14.28 3.61 -8.80
CA LEU A 71 -12.95 4.21 -8.90
C LEU A 71 -12.81 5.47 -8.04
N ARG A 72 -13.84 6.33 -7.99
CA ARG A 72 -13.84 7.50 -7.08
C ARG A 72 -13.87 7.10 -5.61
N ALA A 73 -14.68 6.11 -5.27
CA ALA A 73 -14.74 5.59 -3.90
C ALA A 73 -13.38 5.01 -3.48
N ALA A 74 -12.72 4.26 -4.37
CA ALA A 74 -11.37 3.75 -4.13
C ALA A 74 -10.35 4.88 -4.00
N ALA A 75 -10.43 5.91 -4.85
CA ALA A 75 -9.57 7.09 -4.76
C ALA A 75 -9.71 7.79 -3.39
N ALA A 76 -10.95 7.97 -2.90
CA ALA A 76 -11.21 8.59 -1.60
C ALA A 76 -10.62 7.76 -0.44
N VAL A 77 -10.76 6.43 -0.48
CA VAL A 77 -10.16 5.53 0.52
C VAL A 77 -8.62 5.61 0.50
N LEU A 78 -8.03 5.65 -0.70
CA LEU A 78 -6.57 5.78 -0.85
C LEU A 78 -6.06 7.15 -0.40
N ASP A 79 -6.78 8.23 -0.66
CA ASP A 79 -6.38 9.58 -0.24
C ASP A 79 -6.41 9.73 1.29
N ASP A 80 -7.47 9.22 1.95
CA ASP A 80 -7.56 9.12 3.41
C ASP A 80 -6.42 8.29 4.01
N TRP A 81 -6.10 7.16 3.38
CA TRP A 81 -4.97 6.33 3.78
C TRP A 81 -3.62 7.05 3.61
N ALA A 82 -3.42 7.79 2.52
CA ALA A 82 -2.21 8.58 2.31
C ALA A 82 -2.02 9.64 3.41
N GLY A 83 -3.11 10.30 3.82
CA GLY A 83 -3.13 11.23 4.95
C GLY A 83 -2.74 10.57 6.28
N THR A 84 -3.33 9.41 6.58
CA THR A 84 -3.03 8.61 7.76
C THR A 84 -1.56 8.15 7.77
N LEU A 85 -1.07 7.66 6.63
CA LEU A 85 0.31 7.20 6.47
C LEU A 85 1.30 8.35 6.68
N ALA A 86 1.03 9.53 6.13
CA ALA A 86 1.84 10.72 6.35
C ALA A 86 1.89 11.13 7.83
N ALA A 87 0.76 11.05 8.55
CA ALA A 87 0.73 11.29 10.00
C ALA A 87 1.55 10.26 10.78
N HIS A 88 1.43 8.98 10.45
CA HIS A 88 2.22 7.91 11.05
C HIS A 88 3.73 8.10 10.79
N HIS A 89 4.15 8.47 9.58
CA HIS A 89 5.56 8.77 9.29
C HIS A 89 6.12 9.92 10.11
N ARG A 90 5.34 11.02 10.28
CA ARG A 90 5.74 12.13 11.16
C ARG A 90 5.94 11.63 12.59
N ARG A 91 4.98 10.85 13.11
CA ARG A 91 5.07 10.29 14.45
C ARG A 91 6.26 9.34 14.61
N ALA A 92 6.55 8.51 13.61
CA ALA A 92 7.71 7.64 13.59
C ALA A 92 9.03 8.45 13.64
N GLY A 93 9.12 9.56 12.90
CA GLY A 93 10.28 10.46 12.94
C GLY A 93 10.50 11.14 14.30
N GLU A 94 9.42 11.54 14.97
CA GLU A 94 9.48 12.06 16.34
C GLU A 94 9.98 11.00 17.33
N LEU A 95 9.46 9.78 17.23
CA LEU A 95 9.87 8.65 18.07
C LEU A 95 11.31 8.25 17.81
N ASP A 96 11.77 8.28 16.57
CA ASP A 96 13.16 8.02 16.20
C ASP A 96 14.13 9.03 16.81
N SER A 97 13.79 10.32 16.72
CA SER A 97 14.57 11.40 17.35
C SER A 97 14.62 11.22 18.87
N ARG A 98 13.48 10.89 19.50
CA ARG A 98 13.39 10.62 20.95
C ARG A 98 14.19 9.38 21.35
N ALA A 99 14.14 8.31 20.56
CA ALA A 99 14.88 7.08 20.83
C ALA A 99 16.39 7.31 20.71
N ALA A 100 16.84 8.03 19.67
CA ALA A 100 18.23 8.41 19.50
C ALA A 100 18.74 9.26 20.69
N ALA A 101 17.92 10.20 21.17
CA ALA A 101 18.24 10.99 22.36
C ALA A 101 18.29 10.13 23.63
N ALA A 102 17.32 9.25 23.85
CA ALA A 102 17.29 8.35 25.01
C ALA A 102 18.48 7.38 25.03
N ARG A 103 18.87 6.83 23.87
CA ARG A 103 20.07 5.98 23.75
C ARG A 103 21.37 6.71 24.01
N ARG A 104 21.46 8.02 23.70
CA ARG A 104 22.61 8.84 24.11
C ARG A 104 22.60 9.02 25.63
N ALA A 105 21.47 9.41 26.20
CA ALA A 105 21.35 9.61 27.65
C ALA A 105 21.63 8.34 28.48
N VAL A 106 21.29 7.15 27.97
CA VAL A 106 21.67 5.88 28.60
C VAL A 106 23.19 5.71 28.60
N ARG A 107 23.86 5.93 27.47
CA ARG A 107 25.33 5.82 27.39
C ARG A 107 26.02 6.82 28.30
N ASP A 108 25.58 8.08 28.29
CA ASP A 108 26.13 9.11 29.18
C ASP A 108 25.96 8.72 30.66
N ALA A 109 24.82 8.10 31.02
CA ALA A 109 24.57 7.62 32.38
C ALA A 109 25.37 6.35 32.74
N GLU A 110 25.73 5.52 31.76
CA GLU A 110 26.64 4.38 31.94
C GLU A 110 28.07 4.87 32.21
N ASP A 111 28.55 5.86 31.45
CA ASP A 111 29.86 6.48 31.65
C ASP A 111 29.94 7.19 33.02
N ASP A 112 28.88 7.88 33.44
CA ASP A 112 28.79 8.49 34.77
C ASP A 112 28.79 7.46 35.89
N LEU A 113 28.15 6.30 35.68
CA LEU A 113 28.16 5.20 36.63
C LEU A 113 29.56 4.60 36.76
N GLU A 114 30.25 4.33 35.64
CA GLU A 114 31.62 3.81 35.64
C GLU A 114 32.59 4.76 36.38
N ARG A 115 32.44 6.08 36.15
CA ARG A 115 33.22 7.09 36.87
C ARG A 115 32.94 7.06 38.37
N ALA A 116 31.67 7.01 38.77
CA ALA A 116 31.29 6.95 40.18
C ALA A 116 31.74 5.64 40.86
N GLU A 117 31.74 4.51 40.13
CA GLU A 117 32.26 3.23 40.62
C GLU A 117 33.78 3.29 40.82
N THR A 118 34.50 3.92 39.90
CA THR A 118 35.94 4.16 40.03
C THR A 118 36.25 5.03 41.24
N GLU A 119 35.56 6.16 41.40
CA GLU A 119 35.76 7.07 42.55
C GLU A 119 35.43 6.40 43.90
N ALA A 120 34.40 5.56 43.96
CA ALA A 120 34.03 4.80 45.15
C ALA A 120 35.07 3.77 45.61
N GLN A 121 35.92 3.27 44.70
CA GLN A 121 37.03 2.40 45.06
C GLN A 121 38.14 3.14 45.83
N PHE A 122 38.32 4.44 45.55
CA PHE A 122 39.39 5.25 46.14
C PHE A 122 38.91 6.15 47.28
N SER A 123 37.60 6.32 47.47
CA SER A 123 37.04 7.21 48.48
C SER A 123 35.76 6.65 49.10
N PRO A 124 35.78 6.15 50.35
CA PRO A 124 34.62 5.51 50.99
C PRO A 124 33.41 6.45 51.21
N GLY A 125 33.59 7.77 51.08
CA GLY A 125 32.51 8.76 51.20
C GLY A 125 31.60 8.92 49.98
N THR A 126 31.88 8.29 48.84
CA THR A 126 31.16 8.53 47.57
C THR A 126 30.01 7.55 47.29
N HIS A 127 29.64 6.70 48.26
CA HIS A 127 28.53 5.73 48.14
C HIS A 127 27.20 6.37 47.71
N GLN A 128 26.93 7.60 48.14
CA GLN A 128 25.74 8.34 47.74
C GLN A 128 25.77 8.72 46.25
N GLN A 129 26.93 9.09 45.71
CA GLN A 129 27.10 9.44 44.30
C GLN A 129 26.90 8.20 43.42
N LEU A 130 27.45 7.06 43.81
CA LEU A 130 27.23 5.78 43.14
C LEU A 130 25.74 5.39 43.12
N THR A 131 25.05 5.52 44.25
CA THR A 131 23.60 5.25 44.34
C THR A 131 22.80 6.18 43.42
N ALA A 132 23.16 7.47 43.37
CA ALA A 132 22.53 8.45 42.50
C ALA A 132 22.77 8.17 41.00
N ALA A 133 23.98 7.74 40.63
CA ALA A 133 24.33 7.36 39.26
C ALA A 133 23.53 6.13 38.80
N ARG A 134 23.43 5.09 39.64
CA ARG A 134 22.59 3.90 39.37
C ARG A 134 21.12 4.27 39.17
N ALA A 135 20.58 5.12 40.05
CA ALA A 135 19.21 5.59 39.92
C ALA A 135 18.99 6.43 38.64
N ARG A 136 19.99 7.20 38.21
CA ARG A 136 19.95 7.95 36.94
C ARG A 136 19.93 7.00 35.75
N LEU A 137 20.82 6.01 35.71
CA LEU A 137 20.86 5.00 34.64
C LEU A 137 19.54 4.25 34.53
N ALA A 138 18.97 3.80 35.65
CA ALA A 138 17.66 3.15 35.67
C ALA A 138 16.57 4.02 35.03
N ARG A 139 16.46 5.30 35.42
CA ARG A 139 15.49 6.24 34.82
C ARG A 139 15.69 6.44 33.31
N GLN A 140 16.94 6.47 32.83
CA GLN A 140 17.20 6.63 31.40
C GLN A 140 16.82 5.38 30.61
N ARG A 141 17.04 4.19 31.18
CA ARG A 141 16.58 2.92 30.60
C ARG A 141 15.06 2.85 30.54
N ASP A 142 14.36 3.19 31.63
CA ASP A 142 12.90 3.26 31.65
C ASP A 142 12.34 4.22 30.58
N ASN A 143 13.01 5.35 30.37
CA ASN A 143 12.62 6.30 29.33
C ASN A 143 12.83 5.75 27.91
N LEU A 144 13.95 5.05 27.67
CA LEU A 144 14.20 4.38 26.39
C LEU A 144 13.14 3.30 26.12
N ASP A 145 12.85 2.48 27.12
CA ASP A 145 11.85 1.40 27.01
C ASP A 145 10.46 1.96 26.71
N ARG A 146 10.09 3.09 27.33
CA ARG A 146 8.84 3.80 27.01
C ARG A 146 8.77 4.24 25.55
N VAL A 147 9.84 4.83 25.00
CA VAL A 147 9.85 5.26 23.59
C VAL A 147 9.74 4.07 22.65
N VAL A 148 10.42 2.97 22.96
CA VAL A 148 10.32 1.73 22.17
C VAL A 148 8.90 1.15 22.24
N ALA A 149 8.25 1.17 23.41
CA ALA A 149 6.88 0.74 23.57
C ALA A 149 5.89 1.59 22.74
N GLU A 150 6.04 2.91 22.74
CA GLU A 150 5.25 3.83 21.90
C GLU A 150 5.45 3.52 20.39
N ALA A 151 6.66 3.19 19.96
CA ALA A 151 6.94 2.79 18.58
C ALA A 151 6.25 1.47 18.19
N ARG A 152 6.21 0.50 19.10
CA ARG A 152 5.47 -0.77 18.89
C ARG A 152 3.96 -0.57 18.87
N GLU A 153 3.46 0.41 19.60
CA GLU A 153 2.05 0.80 19.53
C GLU A 153 1.71 1.44 18.19
N LEU A 154 2.58 2.33 17.70
CA LEU A 154 2.43 2.92 16.36
C LEU A 154 2.42 1.84 15.26
N GLU A 155 3.30 0.84 15.36
CA GLU A 155 3.34 -0.30 14.44
C GLU A 155 2.01 -1.08 14.43
N ARG A 156 1.44 -1.37 15.62
CA ARG A 156 0.14 -2.04 15.75
C ARG A 156 -1.02 -1.20 15.20
N ALA A 157 -1.01 0.11 15.46
CA ALA A 157 -2.00 1.04 14.95
C ALA A 157 -1.93 1.10 13.41
N HIS A 158 -0.72 1.22 12.84
CA HIS A 158 -0.51 1.18 11.40
C HIS A 158 -1.03 -0.12 10.76
N ALA A 159 -0.71 -1.28 11.33
CA ALA A 159 -1.18 -2.57 10.80
C ALA A 159 -2.71 -2.70 10.85
N THR A 160 -3.34 -2.21 11.92
CA THR A 160 -4.81 -2.20 12.06
C THR A 160 -5.46 -1.32 11.00
N GLU A 161 -4.95 -0.12 10.77
CA GLU A 161 -5.51 0.79 9.75
C GLU A 161 -5.25 0.27 8.33
N ALA A 162 -4.08 -0.30 8.06
CA ALA A 162 -3.79 -0.93 6.77
C ALA A 162 -4.77 -2.08 6.46
N ALA A 163 -5.12 -2.90 7.46
CA ALA A 163 -6.12 -3.95 7.31
C ALA A 163 -7.52 -3.37 7.01
N ARG A 164 -7.93 -2.33 7.75
CA ARG A 164 -9.21 -1.64 7.50
C ARG A 164 -9.32 -1.05 6.10
N VAL A 165 -8.25 -0.41 5.62
CA VAL A 165 -8.19 0.15 4.26
C VAL A 165 -8.29 -0.97 3.23
N SER A 166 -7.57 -2.08 3.42
CA SER A 166 -7.65 -3.24 2.55
C SER A 166 -9.07 -3.82 2.47
N ASP A 167 -9.76 -3.94 3.61
CA ASP A 167 -11.13 -4.47 3.64
C ASP A 167 -12.13 -3.51 2.97
N ARG A 168 -11.97 -2.19 3.16
CA ARG A 168 -12.78 -1.18 2.45
C ARG A 168 -12.59 -1.27 0.93
N LEU A 169 -11.34 -1.40 0.46
CA LEU A 169 -11.05 -1.55 -0.97
C LEU A 169 -11.63 -2.86 -1.53
N ARG A 170 -11.57 -3.96 -0.76
CA ARG A 170 -12.18 -5.24 -1.17
C ARG A 170 -13.71 -5.12 -1.31
N ALA A 171 -14.37 -4.49 -0.33
CA ALA A 171 -15.82 -4.30 -0.37
C ALA A 171 -16.27 -3.47 -1.59
N LEU A 172 -15.47 -2.50 -2.04
CA LEU A 172 -15.74 -1.75 -3.28
C LEU A 172 -15.63 -2.63 -4.54
N GLY A 173 -14.75 -3.63 -4.53
CA GLY A 173 -14.58 -4.58 -5.64
C GLY A 173 -15.66 -5.67 -5.70
N GLU A 174 -16.24 -6.06 -4.56
CA GLU A 174 -17.31 -7.07 -4.49
C GLU A 174 -18.67 -6.56 -4.98
N GLY A 175 -18.90 -5.25 -4.93
CA GLY A 175 -20.15 -4.61 -5.38
C GLY A 175 -20.23 -4.29 -6.88
N ALA A 176 -19.11 -4.32 -7.60
CA ALA A 176 -19.05 -4.06 -9.03
C ALA A 176 -18.73 -5.36 -9.77
N PRO A 177 -19.62 -5.88 -10.66
CA PRO A 177 -19.26 -7.02 -11.50
C PRO A 177 -18.11 -6.60 -12.40
N LEU A 178 -16.88 -6.98 -12.03
CA LEU A 178 -15.72 -6.78 -12.89
C LEU A 178 -15.97 -7.54 -14.19
N PRO A 179 -15.94 -6.89 -15.36
CA PRO A 179 -16.06 -7.60 -16.62
C PRO A 179 -14.93 -8.62 -16.70
N SER A 180 -15.28 -9.88 -16.92
CA SER A 180 -14.36 -10.99 -17.15
C SER A 180 -13.63 -10.76 -18.48
N SER A 181 -12.64 -9.86 -18.49
CA SER A 181 -11.87 -9.51 -19.67
C SER A 181 -10.37 -9.58 -19.35
N PRO A 182 -9.55 -10.25 -20.18
CA PRO A 182 -8.14 -10.51 -19.91
C PRO A 182 -7.22 -9.28 -20.11
N VAL A 183 -7.76 -8.06 -20.08
CA VAL A 183 -7.04 -6.83 -20.44
C VAL A 183 -6.58 -6.08 -19.19
N CYS A 184 -5.58 -6.60 -18.49
CA CYS A 184 -4.57 -5.80 -17.77
C CYS A 184 -3.48 -6.69 -17.11
N PRO A 185 -2.59 -7.33 -17.89
CA PRO A 185 -1.44 -8.05 -17.32
C PRO A 185 -0.50 -7.11 -16.54
N GLY A 186 -0.38 -5.83 -16.95
CA GLY A 186 0.59 -4.89 -16.36
C GLY A 186 0.22 -4.32 -14.98
N LEU A 187 -1.07 -4.31 -14.61
CA LEU A 187 -1.52 -3.76 -13.34
C LEU A 187 -1.29 -4.74 -12.18
N ALA A 188 -1.46 -6.04 -12.45
CA ALA A 188 -1.11 -7.11 -11.52
C ALA A 188 0.41 -7.15 -11.25
N THR A 189 1.24 -7.06 -12.28
CA THR A 189 2.72 -7.05 -12.13
C THR A 189 3.22 -5.83 -11.37
N HIS A 190 2.61 -4.65 -11.56
CA HIS A 190 2.96 -3.48 -10.76
C HIS A 190 2.51 -3.62 -9.31
N LEU A 191 1.31 -4.12 -9.06
CA LEU A 191 0.86 -4.39 -7.70
C LEU A 191 1.76 -5.42 -7.00
N GLU A 192 2.12 -6.54 -7.64
CA GLU A 192 3.05 -7.56 -7.11
C GLU A 192 4.40 -7.00 -6.65
N THR A 193 4.85 -5.89 -7.23
CA THR A 193 6.12 -5.25 -6.89
C THR A 193 6.03 -4.38 -5.62
N PHE A 194 4.83 -3.99 -5.16
CA PHE A 194 4.66 -2.96 -4.13
C PHE A 194 4.26 -3.43 -2.72
N SER A 195 3.77 -4.66 -2.48
CA SER A 195 3.49 -5.14 -1.10
C SER A 195 3.14 -6.63 -1.01
N ALA A 196 3.34 -7.24 0.17
CA ALA A 196 2.72 -8.53 0.52
C ALA A 196 1.17 -8.48 0.48
N ALA A 197 0.57 -7.31 0.71
CA ALA A 197 -0.88 -7.09 0.52
C ALA A 197 -1.28 -7.07 -0.96
N ALA A 198 -0.34 -6.81 -1.87
CA ALA A 198 -0.61 -6.82 -3.30
C ALA A 198 -0.53 -8.23 -3.91
N ARG A 199 0.14 -9.18 -3.24
CA ARG A 199 -0.01 -10.62 -3.54
C ARG A 199 -1.43 -11.10 -3.28
N GLU A 200 -2.06 -10.65 -2.20
CA GLU A 200 -3.48 -10.92 -1.93
C GLU A 200 -4.38 -10.30 -3.01
N LEU A 201 -4.13 -9.04 -3.40
CA LEU A 201 -4.92 -8.36 -4.44
C LEU A 201 -4.74 -8.99 -5.85
N GLY A 202 -3.52 -9.37 -6.22
CA GLY A 202 -3.24 -10.07 -7.48
C GLY A 202 -3.91 -11.45 -7.57
N VAL A 203 -3.98 -12.18 -6.46
CA VAL A 203 -4.68 -13.47 -6.37
C VAL A 203 -6.20 -13.30 -6.36
N THR A 204 -6.74 -12.20 -5.81
CA THR A 204 -8.19 -11.90 -5.92
C THR A 204 -8.62 -11.47 -7.32
N VAL A 205 -7.74 -10.86 -8.11
CA VAL A 205 -8.01 -10.47 -9.51
C VAL A 205 -7.84 -11.66 -10.48
N ALA A 206 -6.99 -12.65 -10.14
CA ALA A 206 -6.69 -13.79 -11.02
C ALA A 206 -7.49 -15.08 -10.73
N ARG A 207 -8.56 -15.04 -9.93
CA ARG A 207 -9.35 -16.26 -9.63
C ARG A 207 -10.32 -16.62 -10.77
N THR A 208 -9.78 -17.31 -11.78
CA THR A 208 -10.51 -18.31 -12.58
C THR A 208 -9.63 -19.53 -12.84
N PRO A 209 -10.15 -20.77 -12.77
CA PRO A 209 -9.38 -21.97 -13.10
C PRO A 209 -9.10 -22.01 -14.61
N VAL A 210 -7.83 -22.08 -15.01
CA VAL A 210 -7.43 -22.31 -16.40
C VAL A 210 -7.54 -23.80 -16.69
N ALA A 211 -8.51 -24.20 -17.51
CA ALA A 211 -8.40 -25.45 -18.26
C ALA A 211 -7.51 -25.21 -19.48
N PRO A 212 -6.47 -26.03 -19.73
CA PRO A 212 -5.65 -25.88 -20.93
C PRO A 212 -6.45 -26.34 -22.15
N VAL A 213 -6.92 -25.40 -22.97
CA VAL A 213 -7.37 -25.70 -24.33
C VAL A 213 -6.16 -25.68 -25.24
N THR A 214 -5.66 -26.87 -25.57
CA THR A 214 -4.81 -27.08 -26.75
C THR A 214 -5.62 -26.72 -28.01
N PRO A 215 -5.17 -25.77 -28.85
CA PRO A 215 -5.86 -25.51 -30.11
C PRO A 215 -5.63 -26.67 -31.09
N PRO A 216 -6.66 -27.12 -31.84
CA PRO A 216 -6.45 -28.07 -32.92
C PRO A 216 -5.64 -27.43 -34.05
N PRO A 217 -4.72 -28.16 -34.70
CA PRO A 217 -3.93 -27.65 -35.81
C PRO A 217 -4.84 -27.52 -37.03
N GLY A 218 -5.11 -26.29 -37.48
CA GLY A 218 -5.87 -26.09 -38.73
C GLY A 218 -6.36 -24.68 -39.04
N ALA A 219 -6.37 -23.74 -38.10
CA ALA A 219 -7.02 -22.43 -38.32
C ALA A 219 -6.07 -21.26 -38.63
N VAL A 220 -4.80 -21.52 -38.98
CA VAL A 220 -3.88 -20.48 -39.50
C VAL A 220 -3.87 -20.45 -41.04
N GLY A 221 -4.46 -21.45 -41.71
CA GLY A 221 -4.48 -21.55 -43.17
C GLY A 221 -5.57 -20.74 -43.90
N ALA A 222 -6.62 -20.28 -43.22
CA ALA A 222 -7.79 -19.70 -43.89
C ALA A 222 -7.77 -18.17 -44.05
N PHE A 223 -6.88 -17.45 -43.35
CA PHE A 223 -6.78 -15.98 -43.45
C PHE A 223 -5.71 -15.52 -44.46
N ALA A 224 -4.80 -16.41 -44.87
CA ALA A 224 -3.77 -16.13 -45.88
C ALA A 224 -4.27 -16.28 -47.33
N ALA A 225 -5.37 -16.99 -47.58
CA ALA A 225 -5.92 -17.17 -48.93
C ALA A 225 -6.89 -16.05 -49.38
N ALA A 226 -7.28 -15.13 -48.50
CA ALA A 226 -8.23 -14.05 -48.81
C ALA A 226 -7.56 -12.67 -49.03
N LEU A 227 -6.24 -12.56 -48.89
CA LEU A 227 -5.50 -11.30 -49.05
C LEU A 227 -4.38 -11.34 -50.10
N GLY A 228 -4.31 -12.38 -50.94
CA GLY A 228 -3.29 -12.45 -51.99
C GLY A 228 -3.70 -13.29 -53.19
N GLY A 229 -4.01 -12.62 -54.31
CA GLY A 229 -3.84 -13.21 -55.64
C GLY A 229 -5.08 -13.16 -56.52
N ARG A 230 -4.90 -12.61 -57.73
CA ARG A 230 -5.85 -12.44 -58.83
C ARG A 230 -6.29 -13.77 -59.43
#